data_AF-A0A935WBR5-F1
#
_entry.id   AF-A0A935WBR5-F1
#
_cell.length_a   1.000
_cell.length_b   1.000
_cell.length_c   1.000
_cell.angle_alpha   90.00
_cell.angle_beta   90.00
_cell.angle_gamma   90.00
#
_symmetry.space_group_name_H-M   'P 1'
#
loop_
_entity.id
_entity.type
_entity.pdbx_description
1 polymer ?
#
loop_
_entity_poly.entity_id
_entity_poly.type
_entity_poly.pdbx_seq_one_letter_code
_entity_poly.pdbx_strand_id
1 'polypeptide(L)'
;MRLLKKSIRNLLLKSFAKCNLVDTFLYSFLAVFFLITFQNCDGHKKLDIDTLSKVYVDLLVVEDFYSGTDSLKIKKDEVFKKYDIDSLSYYEKYKSLKFDDEKWNEFFNLSQTYLDTLKSNQAK
;
A
#
# COMPACT_ATOMS: atom_id res chain seq x y z
N MET A 1 72.89 6.18 18.12
CA MET A 1 71.46 6.48 18.41
C MET A 1 70.72 7.14 17.23
N ARG A 2 70.82 6.59 16.00
CA ARG A 2 70.03 7.08 14.83
C ARG A 2 69.33 5.94 14.06
N LEU A 3 69.74 4.69 14.26
CA LEU A 3 69.20 3.53 13.55
C LEU A 3 67.91 2.96 14.20
N LEU A 4 67.76 3.07 15.52
CA LEU A 4 66.57 2.62 16.26
C LEU A 4 65.29 3.42 15.91
N LYS A 5 65.42 4.73 15.63
CA LYS A 5 64.26 5.59 15.28
C LYS A 5 63.65 5.24 13.93
N LYS A 6 64.43 4.69 12.99
CA LYS A 6 63.94 4.39 11.62
C LYS A 6 63.16 3.07 11.57
N SER A 7 63.57 2.08 12.38
CA SER A 7 62.90 0.78 12.46
C SER A 7 61.50 0.88 13.12
N ILE A 8 61.38 1.66 14.20
CA ILE A 8 60.10 1.85 14.92
C ILE A 8 59.08 2.62 14.05
N ARG A 9 59.53 3.60 13.25
CA ARG A 9 58.64 4.33 12.31
C ARG A 9 58.03 3.43 11.24
N ASN A 10 58.78 2.46 10.73
CA ASN A 10 58.28 1.52 9.73
C ASN A 10 57.38 0.43 10.32
N LEU A 11 57.51 0.12 11.61
CA LEU A 11 56.61 -0.81 12.30
C LEU A 11 55.26 -0.17 12.61
N LEU A 12 55.26 1.11 13.03
CA LEU A 12 54.03 1.84 13.34
C LEU A 12 53.20 2.16 12.09
N LEU A 13 53.83 2.48 10.95
CA LEU A 13 53.11 2.75 9.70
C LEU A 13 52.38 1.52 9.12
N LYS A 14 52.89 0.30 9.35
CA LYS A 14 52.22 -0.93 8.89
C LYS A 14 51.02 -1.33 9.76
N SER A 15 50.98 -0.89 11.02
CA SER A 15 49.88 -1.21 11.94
C SER A 15 48.63 -0.37 11.70
N PHE A 16 48.76 0.86 11.19
CA PHE A 16 47.62 1.76 10.96
C PHE A 16 46.90 1.55 9.62
N ALA A 17 47.48 0.83 8.66
CA ALA A 17 46.89 0.65 7.33
C ALA A 17 45.92 -0.55 7.23
N LYS A 18 45.73 -1.33 8.30
CA LYS A 18 44.94 -2.57 8.28
C LYS A 18 43.58 -2.51 8.99
N CYS A 19 43.32 -1.45 9.76
CA CYS A 19 41.96 -1.12 10.22
C CYS A 19 41.41 -0.05 9.28
N ASN A 20 40.44 -0.41 8.43
CA ASN A 20 39.51 0.49 7.72
C ASN A 20 38.92 -0.16 6.46
N LEU A 21 39.30 -1.40 6.10
CA LEU A 21 38.79 -2.03 4.87
C LEU A 21 37.55 -2.93 5.11
N VAL A 22 37.37 -3.43 6.33
CA VAL A 22 36.21 -4.27 6.69
C VAL A 22 34.99 -3.39 7.03
N ASP A 23 35.23 -2.22 7.63
CA ASP A 23 34.15 -1.30 8.05
C ASP A 23 33.47 -0.61 6.85
N THR A 24 34.21 -0.34 5.76
CA THR A 24 33.63 0.26 4.53
C THR A 24 32.70 -0.71 3.80
N PHE A 25 33.04 -2.00 3.78
CA PHE A 25 32.21 -3.02 3.13
C PHE A 25 30.89 -3.23 3.87
N LEU A 26 30.92 -3.22 5.21
CA LEU A 26 29.72 -3.37 6.03
C LEU A 26 28.80 -2.15 5.91
N TYR A 27 29.37 -0.94 5.90
CA TYR A 27 28.61 0.30 5.71
C TYR A 27 27.97 0.40 4.33
N SER A 28 28.66 -0.08 3.29
CA SER A 28 28.12 -0.14 1.93
C SER A 28 26.94 -1.10 1.83
N PHE A 29 27.03 -2.29 2.46
CA PHE A 29 25.94 -3.26 2.47
C PHE A 29 24.73 -2.75 3.26
N LEU A 30 24.96 -2.08 4.40
CA LEU A 30 23.90 -1.46 5.21
C LEU A 30 23.19 -0.32 4.46
N ALA A 31 23.93 0.49 3.70
CA ALA A 31 23.38 1.56 2.87
C ALA A 31 22.51 1.02 1.73
N VAL A 32 22.91 -0.09 1.10
CA VAL A 32 22.11 -0.76 0.06
C VAL A 32 20.83 -1.35 0.67
N PHE A 33 20.89 -1.94 1.87
CA PHE A 33 19.71 -2.47 2.57
C PHE A 33 18.69 -1.37 2.91
N PHE A 34 19.15 -0.19 3.32
CA PHE A 34 18.29 0.95 3.64
C PHE A 34 17.61 1.56 2.39
N LEU A 35 18.19 1.41 1.20
CA LEU A 35 17.57 1.87 -0.05
C LEU A 35 16.39 0.97 -0.49
N ILE A 36 16.36 -0.30 -0.07
CA ILE A 36 15.30 -1.25 -0.45
C ILE A 36 14.04 -1.05 0.42
N THR A 37 14.16 -0.49 1.63
CA THR A 37 13.03 -0.31 2.55
C THR A 37 12.09 0.86 2.21
N PHE A 38 12.43 1.71 1.22
CA PHE A 38 11.58 2.84 0.80
C PHE A 38 10.65 2.53 -0.40
N GLN A 39 10.58 1.28 -0.86
CA GLN A 39 9.65 0.92 -1.95
C GLN A 39 8.19 0.71 -1.50
N ASN A 40 7.87 0.79 -0.20
CA ASN A 40 6.48 0.93 0.26
C ASN A 40 6.03 2.39 0.23
N CYS A 41 6.21 3.02 -0.93
CA CYS A 41 5.43 4.20 -1.25
C CYS A 41 4.02 3.67 -1.56
N ASP A 42 3.05 3.95 -0.69
CA ASP A 42 1.63 3.64 -0.89
C ASP A 42 1.14 4.28 -2.20
N GLY A 43 1.37 3.57 -3.30
CA GLY A 43 0.66 3.77 -4.55
C GLY A 43 -0.75 3.31 -4.31
N HIS A 44 -1.54 4.07 -3.55
CA HIS A 44 -2.98 3.88 -3.50
C HIS A 44 -3.45 3.87 -4.95
N LYS A 45 -3.76 2.68 -5.45
CA LYS A 45 -4.31 2.48 -6.78
C LYS A 45 -5.46 3.45 -6.89
N LYS A 46 -5.35 4.43 -7.79
CA LYS A 46 -6.33 5.50 -7.90
C LYS A 46 -7.68 4.85 -8.09
N LEU A 47 -8.51 4.87 -7.04
CA LEU A 47 -9.79 4.19 -7.04
C LEU A 47 -10.68 4.88 -8.08
N ASP A 48 -10.96 4.15 -9.16
CA ASP A 48 -11.80 4.62 -10.23
C ASP A 48 -13.27 4.54 -9.83
N ILE A 49 -14.09 5.32 -10.52
CA ILE A 49 -15.50 5.52 -10.16
C ILE A 49 -16.36 4.29 -10.48
N ASP A 50 -15.98 3.49 -11.48
CA ASP A 50 -16.63 2.23 -11.82
C ASP A 50 -16.42 1.20 -10.70
N THR A 51 -15.18 0.98 -10.27
CA THR A 51 -14.89 0.09 -9.13
C THR A 51 -15.58 0.58 -7.86
N LEU A 52 -15.56 1.88 -7.57
CA LEU A 52 -16.24 2.45 -6.41
C LEU A 52 -17.75 2.18 -6.44
N SER A 53 -18.40 2.32 -7.60
CA SER A 53 -19.83 2.07 -7.78
C SER A 53 -20.21 0.60 -7.54
N LYS A 54 -19.36 -0.34 -7.98
CA LYS A 54 -19.56 -1.78 -7.76
C LYS A 54 -19.42 -2.15 -6.28
N VAL A 55 -18.40 -1.62 -5.61
CA VAL A 55 -18.21 -1.80 -4.17
C VAL A 55 -19.41 -1.26 -3.40
N TYR A 56 -19.93 -0.08 -3.76
CA TYR A 56 -21.10 0.51 -3.11
C TYR A 56 -22.32 -0.40 -3.19
N VAL A 57 -22.64 -0.93 -4.38
CA VAL A 57 -23.78 -1.83 -4.57
C VAL A 57 -23.58 -3.14 -3.79
N ASP A 58 -22.40 -3.76 -3.87
CA ASP A 58 -22.12 -5.00 -3.14
C ASP A 58 -22.23 -4.79 -1.61
N LEU A 59 -21.78 -3.63 -1.10
CA LEU A 59 -21.92 -3.26 0.32
C LEU A 59 -23.40 -3.08 0.71
N LEU A 60 -24.22 -2.44 -0.13
CA LEU A 60 -25.66 -2.31 0.12
C LEU A 60 -26.35 -3.68 0.16
N VAL A 61 -26.01 -4.56 -0.78
CA VAL A 61 -26.54 -5.92 -0.83
C VAL A 61 -26.15 -6.69 0.44
N VAL A 62 -24.88 -6.64 0.84
CA VAL A 62 -24.43 -7.25 2.10
C VAL A 62 -25.16 -6.67 3.31
N GLU A 63 -25.38 -5.37 3.34
CA GLU A 63 -26.10 -4.72 4.43
C GLU A 63 -27.55 -5.16 4.48
N ASP A 64 -28.24 -5.28 3.35
CA ASP A 64 -29.61 -5.79 3.27
C ASP A 64 -29.73 -7.23 3.81
N PHE A 65 -28.81 -8.11 3.43
CA PHE A 65 -28.85 -9.53 3.83
C PHE A 65 -28.38 -9.80 5.27
N TYR A 66 -27.40 -9.04 5.76
CA TYR A 66 -26.71 -9.33 7.03
C TYR A 66 -26.94 -8.26 8.11
N SER A 67 -27.82 -7.29 7.87
CA SER A 67 -28.17 -6.25 8.86
C SER A 67 -28.53 -6.87 10.21
N GLY A 68 -27.98 -6.31 11.29
CA GLY A 68 -28.24 -6.76 12.65
C GLY A 68 -27.59 -8.09 13.05
N THR A 69 -26.73 -8.67 12.20
CA THR A 69 -25.97 -9.88 12.51
C THR A 69 -24.50 -9.58 12.78
N ASP A 70 -23.84 -10.41 13.60
CA ASP A 70 -22.39 -10.33 13.84
C ASP A 70 -21.57 -10.58 12.56
N SER A 71 -22.19 -11.23 11.57
CA SER A 71 -21.56 -11.54 10.28
C SER A 71 -21.42 -10.31 9.37
N LEU A 72 -22.13 -9.20 9.64
CA LEU A 72 -22.12 -8.02 8.78
C LEU A 72 -20.71 -7.48 8.54
N LYS A 73 -19.90 -7.38 9.61
CA LYS A 73 -18.52 -6.88 9.50
C LYS A 73 -17.68 -7.78 8.63
N ILE A 74 -17.75 -9.09 8.87
CA ILE A 74 -16.99 -10.11 8.11
C ILE A 74 -17.36 -10.02 6.63
N LYS A 75 -18.65 -9.89 6.31
CA LYS A 75 -19.12 -9.77 4.92
C LYS A 75 -18.72 -8.47 4.26
N LYS A 76 -18.72 -7.33 4.96
CA LYS A 76 -18.18 -6.07 4.43
C LYS A 76 -16.68 -6.19 4.14
N ASP A 77 -15.91 -6.82 5.03
CA ASP A 77 -14.48 -7.06 4.84
C ASP A 77 -14.21 -7.98 3.63
N GLU A 78 -15.07 -8.97 3.37
CA GLU A 78 -15.01 -9.80 2.17
C GLU A 78 -15.21 -8.98 0.89
N VAL A 79 -16.14 -8.01 0.88
CA VAL A 79 -16.34 -7.11 -0.28
C VAL A 79 -15.08 -6.28 -0.54
N PHE A 80 -14.51 -5.66 0.50
CA PHE A 80 -13.29 -4.85 0.34
C PHE A 80 -12.12 -5.68 -0.20
N LYS A 81 -11.94 -6.91 0.31
CA LYS A 81 -10.95 -7.86 -0.21
C LYS A 81 -11.21 -8.26 -1.66
N LYS A 82 -12.46 -8.49 -2.06
CA LYS A 82 -12.83 -8.85 -3.45
C LYS A 82 -12.34 -7.83 -4.47
N TYR A 83 -12.33 -6.54 -4.12
CA TYR A 83 -11.91 -5.46 -5.00
C TYR A 83 -10.49 -4.95 -4.76
N ASP A 84 -9.75 -5.54 -3.81
CA ASP A 84 -8.41 -5.10 -3.40
C ASP A 84 -8.39 -3.61 -2.97
N ILE A 85 -9.35 -3.22 -2.13
CA ILE A 85 -9.55 -1.85 -1.66
C ILE A 85 -9.55 -1.81 -0.15
N ASP A 86 -8.91 -0.79 0.41
CA ASP A 86 -9.00 -0.48 1.83
C ASP A 86 -10.28 0.29 2.16
N SER A 87 -10.92 -0.04 3.29
CA SER A 87 -12.17 0.57 3.72
C SER A 87 -12.07 2.10 3.87
N LEU A 88 -10.97 2.62 4.45
CA LEU A 88 -10.78 4.05 4.64
C LEU A 88 -10.63 4.76 3.30
N SER A 89 -9.84 4.20 2.39
CA SER A 89 -9.69 4.72 1.03
C SER A 89 -11.02 4.79 0.27
N TYR A 90 -11.89 3.79 0.45
CA TYR A 90 -13.24 3.78 -0.10
C TYR A 90 -14.08 4.94 0.47
N TYR A 91 -14.12 5.09 1.80
CA TYR A 91 -14.95 6.11 2.44
C TYR A 91 -14.52 7.53 2.08
N GLU A 92 -13.21 7.78 2.03
CA GLU A 92 -12.66 9.08 1.63
C GLU A 92 -13.04 9.41 0.19
N LYS A 93 -12.86 8.44 -0.73
CA LYS A 93 -13.21 8.61 -2.13
C LYS A 93 -14.71 8.85 -2.32
N TYR A 94 -15.55 8.01 -1.72
CA TYR A 94 -17.01 8.15 -1.77
C TYR A 94 -17.47 9.51 -1.24
N LYS A 95 -16.92 9.96 -0.11
CA LYS A 95 -17.26 11.28 0.47
C LYS A 95 -16.83 12.43 -0.45
N SER A 96 -15.68 12.30 -1.12
CA SER A 96 -15.19 13.33 -2.05
C SER A 96 -16.09 13.54 -3.27
N LEU A 97 -16.82 12.51 -3.71
CA LEU A 97 -17.71 12.60 -4.88
C LEU A 97 -18.92 13.49 -4.65
N LYS A 98 -19.39 13.62 -3.39
CA LYS A 98 -20.57 14.43 -3.06
C LYS A 98 -20.43 15.92 -3.38
N PHE A 99 -19.22 16.39 -3.62
CA PHE A 99 -18.93 17.79 -3.93
C PHE A 99 -18.77 18.07 -5.43
N ASP A 100 -18.92 17.03 -6.27
CA ASP A 100 -18.75 17.09 -7.71
C ASP A 100 -19.99 16.46 -8.38
N ASP A 101 -20.95 17.31 -8.77
CA ASP A 101 -22.26 16.86 -9.28
C ASP A 101 -22.12 15.96 -10.51
N GLU A 102 -21.17 16.23 -11.39
CA GLU A 102 -20.94 15.42 -12.60
C GLU A 102 -20.48 14.02 -12.20
N LYS A 103 -19.47 13.91 -11.36
CA LYS A 103 -18.99 12.61 -10.87
C LYS A 103 -20.02 11.91 -10.01
N TRP A 104 -20.80 12.64 -9.23
CA TRP A 104 -21.86 12.06 -8.40
C TRP A 104 -22.94 11.38 -9.24
N ASN A 105 -23.34 12.04 -10.33
CA ASN A 105 -24.27 11.46 -11.30
C ASN A 105 -23.67 10.26 -12.03
N GLU A 106 -22.41 10.34 -12.47
CA GLU A 106 -21.70 9.22 -13.09
C GLU A 106 -21.64 8.00 -12.16
N PHE A 107 -21.26 8.21 -10.90
CA PHE A 107 -21.20 7.17 -9.88
C PHE A 107 -22.54 6.43 -9.70
N PHE A 108 -23.65 7.17 -9.62
CA PHE A 108 -24.96 6.54 -9.46
C PHE A 108 -25.44 5.83 -10.73
N ASN A 109 -25.17 6.39 -11.90
CA ASN A 109 -25.49 5.72 -13.17
C ASN A 109 -24.76 4.37 -13.29
N LEU A 110 -23.48 4.33 -12.91
CA LEU A 110 -22.69 3.10 -12.90
C LEU A 110 -23.21 2.11 -11.84
N SER A 111 -23.55 2.60 -10.65
CA SER A 111 -24.13 1.78 -9.57
C SER A 111 -25.43 1.12 -10.02
N GLN A 112 -26.34 1.90 -10.64
CA GLN A 112 -27.60 1.41 -11.16
C GLN A 112 -27.40 0.36 -12.27
N THR A 113 -26.50 0.64 -13.21
CA THR A 113 -26.17 -0.28 -14.31
C THR A 113 -25.64 -1.61 -13.80
N TYR A 114 -24.76 -1.58 -12.79
CA TYR A 114 -24.23 -2.78 -12.18
C TYR A 114 -25.30 -3.56 -11.41
N LEU A 115 -26.15 -2.87 -10.65
CA LEU A 115 -27.28 -3.50 -9.96
C LEU A 115 -28.23 -4.20 -10.93
N ASP A 116 -28.54 -3.58 -12.07
CA ASP A 116 -29.41 -4.18 -13.10
C ASP A 116 -28.74 -5.39 -13.76
N THR A 117 -27.43 -5.35 -13.94
CA THR A 117 -26.64 -6.51 -14.39
C THR A 117 -26.77 -7.67 -13.40
N LEU A 118 -26.61 -7.42 -12.09
CA LEU A 118 -26.76 -8.44 -11.06
C LEU A 118 -28.16 -9.07 -11.07
N LYS A 119 -29.21 -8.24 -11.17
CA LYS A 119 -30.60 -8.72 -11.27
C LYS A 119 -30.84 -9.59 -12.50
N SER A 120 -30.31 -9.19 -13.66
CA SER A 120 -30.48 -9.96 -14.89
C SER A 120 -29.79 -11.33 -14.84
N ASN A 121 -28.66 -11.42 -14.15
CA ASN A 121 -27.92 -12.66 -13.98
C ASN A 121 -28.57 -13.61 -12.97
N GLN A 122 -29.34 -13.10 -12.00
CA GLN A 122 -30.10 -13.91 -11.05
C GLN A 122 -31.41 -14.48 -11.62
N ALA A 123 -31.92 -13.90 -12.71
CA ALA A 123 -33.16 -14.35 -13.36
C ALA A 123 -32.96 -15.54 -14.33
N LYS A 124 -31.72 -16.04 -14.46
CA LYS A 124 -31.36 -17.25 -15.22
C LYS A 124 -31.04 -18.40 -14.27
#